data_AF-A0A8K1D6G8-F1
#
_entry.id   AF-A0A8K1D6G8-F1
#
_cell.length_a   1.000
_cell.length_b   1.000
_cell.length_c   1.000
_cell.angle_alpha   90.00
_cell.angle_beta   90.00
_cell.angle_gamma   90.00
#
_symmetry.space_group_name_H-M   'P 1'
#
loop_
_entity.id
_entity.type
_entity.pdbx_description
1 polymer ?
#
loop_
_entity_poly.entity_id
_entity_poly.type
_entity_poly.pdbx_seq_one_letter_code
_entity_poly.pdbx_strand_id
1 'polypeptide(L)' 'MNNLLPRSVRMHLKYDLKGSTYKRRASQKEREKVFPTFKDLDFMQDIPDGLFLDSDTYNALCKTLQRDCL' A
#
# COMPACT_ATOMS: atom_id res chain seq x y z
N MET A 1 -3.98 -8.58 17.65
CA MET A 1 -4.02 -7.72 16.44
C MET A 1 -5.16 -8.17 15.55
N ASN A 2 -5.82 -7.24 14.87
CA ASN A 2 -6.91 -7.52 13.94
C ASN A 2 -6.38 -7.76 12.52
N ASN A 3 -7.07 -8.58 11.73
CA ASN A 3 -6.72 -8.77 10.32
C ASN A 3 -7.24 -7.60 9.48
N LEU A 4 -6.33 -6.78 8.94
CA LEU A 4 -6.67 -5.62 8.10
C LEU A 4 -7.22 -6.01 6.72
N LEU A 5 -6.83 -7.17 6.18
CA LEU A 5 -7.23 -7.65 4.86
C LEU A 5 -8.05 -8.93 4.99
N PRO A 6 -9.34 -8.83 5.37
CA PRO A 6 -10.19 -10.00 5.58
C PRO A 6 -10.50 -10.71 4.25
N ARG A 7 -10.66 -12.04 4.29
CA ARG A 7 -11.00 -12.86 3.11
C ARG A 7 -12.37 -12.55 2.51
N SER A 8 -13.27 -11.93 3.28
CA SER A 8 -14.60 -11.52 2.83
C SER A 8 -14.55 -10.45 1.73
N VAL A 9 -13.45 -9.71 1.60
CA VAL A 9 -13.24 -8.72 0.54
C VAL A 9 -12.07 -9.17 -0.33
N ARG A 10 -12.30 -9.28 -1.64
CA ARG A 10 -11.23 -9.64 -2.59
C ARG A 10 -10.30 -8.46 -2.80
N MET A 11 -9.04 -8.62 -2.39
CA MET A 11 -7.99 -7.63 -2.66
C MET A 11 -7.40 -7.87 -4.05
N HIS A 12 -7.63 -6.93 -4.97
CA HIS A 12 -7.08 -6.99 -6.33
C HIS A 12 -5.58 -6.64 -6.35
N LEU A 13 -5.18 -5.67 -5.53
CA LEU A 13 -3.80 -5.22 -5.36
C LEU A 13 -3.48 -5.10 -3.88
N LYS A 14 -2.22 -5.33 -3.50
CA LYS A 14 -1.72 -5.17 -2.13
C LYS A 14 -0.35 -4.53 -2.17
N TYR A 15 -0.11 -3.58 -1.26
CA TYR A 15 1.15 -2.88 -1.12
C TYR A 15 1.61 -2.86 0.34
N ASP A 16 2.90 -3.14 0.55
CA ASP A 16 3.64 -2.79 1.76
C ASP A 16 4.43 -1.52 1.42
N LEU A 17 4.14 -0.40 2.09
CA LEU A 17 4.75 0.91 1.82
C LEU A 17 5.48 1.40 3.08
N LYS A 18 6.68 1.96 2.87
CA LYS A 18 7.54 2.46 3.96
C LYS A 18 8.18 3.82 3.67
N GLY A 19 8.04 4.36 2.46
CA GLY A 19 8.63 5.64 2.06
C GLY A 19 10.13 5.59 1.76
N SER A 20 10.77 4.42 1.86
CA SER A 20 12.17 4.21 1.44
C SER A 20 12.22 3.56 0.05
N THR A 21 13.39 3.58 -0.59
CA THR A 21 13.56 3.02 -1.95
C THR A 21 14.49 1.79 -1.98
N TYR A 22 15.43 1.67 -1.05
CA TYR A 22 16.38 0.56 -1.03
C TYR A 22 15.68 -0.78 -0.73
N LYS A 23 15.80 -1.75 -1.64
CA LYS A 23 15.15 -3.08 -1.55
C LYS A 23 13.62 -3.01 -1.41
N ARG A 24 12.99 -1.96 -1.93
CA ARG A 24 11.54 -1.77 -1.92
C ARG A 24 10.89 -2.13 -3.26
N ARG A 25 11.32 -3.26 -3.82
CA ARG A 25 10.66 -3.96 -4.94
C ARG A 25 10.26 -5.37 -4.48
N ALA A 26 9.09 -5.85 -4.91
CA ALA A 26 8.67 -7.22 -4.67
C ALA A 26 9.68 -8.20 -5.28
N SER A 27 9.98 -9.28 -4.56
CA SER A 27 10.86 -10.32 -5.08
C SER A 27 10.15 -11.11 -6.18
N GLN A 28 10.92 -11.79 -7.02
CA GLN A 28 10.37 -12.67 -8.06
C GLN A 28 9.40 -13.71 -7.46
N LYS A 29 9.82 -14.38 -6.38
CA LYS A 29 8.97 -15.35 -5.64
C LYS A 29 7.66 -14.74 -5.14
N GLU A 30 7.64 -13.47 -4.73
CA GLU A 30 6.41 -12.81 -4.30
C GLU A 30 5.50 -12.50 -5.48
N ARG A 31 6.08 -12.04 -6.60
CA ARG A 31 5.35 -11.72 -7.84
C ARG A 31 4.68 -12.93 -8.48
N GLU A 32 5.21 -14.13 -8.27
CA GLU A 32 4.64 -15.40 -8.77
C GLU A 32 3.39 -15.86 -7.99
N LYS A 33 3.07 -15.25 -6.84
CA LYS A 33 1.86 -15.59 -6.07
C LYS A 33 0.60 -15.09 -6.78
N VAL A 34 -0.53 -15.77 -6.52
CA VAL A 34 -1.85 -15.38 -7.03
C VAL A 34 -2.25 -13.96 -6.57
N PHE A 35 -1.90 -13.60 -5.34
CA PHE A 35 -2.13 -12.27 -4.76
C PHE A 35 -0.81 -11.71 -4.22
N PRO A 36 0.05 -11.15 -5.08
CA PRO A 36 1.34 -10.63 -4.69
C PRO A 36 1.19 -9.40 -3.77
N THR A 37 2.21 -9.16 -2.96
CA THR A 37 2.33 -7.94 -2.15
C THR A 37 3.48 -7.11 -2.70
N PHE A 38 3.12 -6.01 -3.34
CA PHE A 38 4.03 -5.08 -3.97
C PHE A 38 4.65 -4.11 -2.96
N LYS A 39 5.69 -3.38 -3.38
CA LYS A 39 6.40 -2.42 -2.52
C LYS A 39 6.49 -1.04 -3.17
N ASP A 40 7.14 -0.11 -2.49
CA ASP A 40 7.22 1.31 -2.88
C ASP A 40 7.64 1.53 -4.34
N LEU A 41 8.69 0.85 -4.83
CA LEU A 41 9.15 1.00 -6.21
C LEU A 41 8.24 0.36 -7.25
N ASP A 42 7.45 -0.66 -6.86
CA ASP A 42 6.42 -1.20 -7.74
C ASP A 42 5.23 -0.23 -7.79
N PHE A 43 4.80 0.31 -6.65
CA PHE A 43 3.70 1.28 -6.58
C PHE A 43 3.97 2.53 -7.44
N MET A 44 5.17 3.12 -7.31
CA MET A 44 5.55 4.30 -8.10
C MET A 44 5.59 4.04 -9.61
N GLN A 45 5.84 2.79 -10.03
CA GLN A 45 5.88 2.40 -11.43
C GLN A 45 4.48 2.08 -11.98
N ASP A 46 3.70 1.33 -11.20
CA ASP A 46 2.39 0.80 -11.61
C ASP A 46 1.29 1.87 -11.51
N ILE A 47 1.44 2.82 -10.58
CA ILE A 47 0.46 3.88 -10.27
C ILE A 47 1.19 5.24 -10.18
N PRO A 48 1.68 5.79 -11.31
CA PRO A 48 2.48 7.02 -11.32
C PRO A 48 1.69 8.24 -10.84
N ASP A 49 0.37 8.27 -11.07
CA ASP A 49 -0.52 9.37 -10.64
C ASP A 49 -1.03 9.19 -9.19
N GLY A 50 -0.66 8.09 -8.52
CA GLY A 50 -1.07 7.78 -7.16
C GLY A 50 -2.53 7.36 -6.99
N LEU A 51 -3.00 7.39 -5.74
CA LEU A 51 -4.38 7.08 -5.38
C LEU A 51 -5.18 8.38 -5.23
N PHE A 52 -6.29 8.48 -5.96
CA PHE A 52 -7.22 9.58 -5.82
C PHE A 52 -8.12 9.37 -4.60
N LEU A 53 -8.16 10.36 -3.72
CA LEU A 53 -9.03 10.42 -2.56
C LEU A 53 -9.81 11.73 -2.62
N ASP A 54 -11.06 11.71 -2.14
CA ASP A 54 -11.78 12.95 -1.89
C ASP A 54 -11.08 13.77 -0.79
N SER A 55 -11.33 15.08 -0.78
CA SER A 55 -10.61 16.01 0.11
C SER A 55 -10.81 15.68 1.58
N ASP A 56 -12.01 15.28 1.98
CA ASP A 56 -12.34 14.98 3.37
C ASP A 56 -11.63 13.71 3.85
N THR A 57 -11.67 12.64 3.05
CA THR A 57 -10.97 11.38 3.32
C THR A 57 -9.47 11.58 3.36
N TYR A 58 -8.89 12.33 2.41
CA TYR A 58 -7.46 12.64 2.40
C TYR A 58 -7.03 13.37 3.69
N ASN A 59 -7.76 14.42 4.05
CA ASN A 59 -7.47 15.21 5.24
C ASN A 59 -7.59 14.37 6.53
N ALA A 60 -8.60 13.52 6.63
CA ALA A 60 -8.79 12.63 7.77
C ALA A 60 -7.66 11.59 7.88
N LEU A 61 -7.26 10.99 6.75
CA LEU A 61 -6.17 10.02 6.68
C LEU A 61 -4.84 10.64 7.11
N CYS A 62 -4.46 11.79 6.53
CA CYS A 62 -3.20 12.47 6.86
C CYS A 62 -3.11 12.87 8.34
N LYS A 63 -4.20 13.43 8.91
CA LYS A 63 -4.25 13.79 10.34
C LYS A 63 -4.06 12.57 11.24
N THR A 64 -4.69 11.45 10.89
CA THR A 64 -4.60 10.20 11.65
C THR A 64 -3.18 9.63 11.59
N LEU A 65 -2.60 9.52 10.39
CA LEU A 65 -1.23 9.04 10.21
C LEU A 65 -0.21 9.93 10.94
N GLN A 66 -0.35 11.25 10.86
CA GLN A 66 0.54 12.17 11.56
C GLN A 66 0.50 11.95 13.07
N ARG A 67 -0.68 11.76 13.65
CA ARG A 67 -0.83 11.47 15.09
C ARG A 67 -0.24 10.12 15.45
N ASP A 68 -0.40 9.11 14.61
CA ASP A 68 0.06 7.75 14.89
C ASP A 68 1.59 7.60 14.75
N CYS A 69 2.26 8.52 14.03
CA CYS A 69 3.72 8.56 13.84
C CYS A 69 4.47 9.51 14.79
N LEU A 70 3.77 10.32 15.59
CA LEU A 70 4.33 11.22 16.61
C LEU A 70 4.17 10.61 18.00
#